data_AF-A0A529NZG1-F1
#
_entry.id   AF-A0A529NZG1-F1
#
_cell.length_a   1.000
_cell.length_b   1.000
_cell.length_c   1.000
_cell.angle_alpha   90.00
_cell.angle_beta   90.00
_cell.angle_gamma   90.00
#
_symmetry.space_group_name_H-M   'P 1'
#
loop_
_entity.id
_entity.type
_entity.pdbx_description
1 polymer ?
#
loop_
_entity_poly.entity_id
_entity_poly.type
_entity_poly.pdbx_seq_one_letter_code
_entity_poly.pdbx_strand_id
1 'polypeptide(L)'
;MMATGICAYSAFTHRWGEFVPKGYRGREKTERLHMLISPEELEAIDQWQHSNRVGTRSDAVRRLVRIGLIFNIHADEFRRVTRDLINLMHEQMLGKQSISELRVPIGWAMQLITVGQLMHAERKLRQTGNLETALEEAEKELVKARELIFESRKSGSKPVRARDVTSEFV
;
A
#
# COMPACT_ATOMS: atom_id res chain seq x y z
N MET A 1 4.59 -20.45 -30.19
CA MET A 1 5.63 -20.23 -29.16
C MET A 1 5.45 -18.85 -28.58
N MET A 2 5.27 -18.77 -27.26
CA MET A 2 5.27 -17.62 -26.33
C MET A 2 4.07 -17.68 -25.39
N ALA A 3 4.25 -18.47 -24.33
CA ALA A 3 3.49 -18.39 -23.10
C ALA A 3 4.49 -17.97 -22.02
N THR A 4 4.27 -16.84 -21.35
CA THR A 4 4.73 -16.54 -19.97
C THR A 4 4.29 -15.12 -19.59
N GLY A 5 3.54 -14.96 -18.50
CA GLY A 5 3.41 -13.61 -17.91
C GLY A 5 2.23 -13.27 -16.99
N ILE A 6 1.31 -14.17 -16.65
CA ILE A 6 0.14 -13.79 -15.81
C ILE A 6 0.00 -14.63 -14.52
N CYS A 7 0.85 -15.63 -14.27
CA CYS A 7 0.69 -16.53 -13.11
C CYS A 7 1.53 -16.15 -11.87
N ALA A 8 1.53 -14.88 -11.45
CA ALA A 8 2.30 -14.45 -10.26
C ALA A 8 1.43 -14.05 -9.04
N TYR A 9 0.13 -13.82 -9.21
CA TYR A 9 -0.71 -13.33 -8.10
C TYR A 9 -1.36 -14.45 -7.27
N SER A 10 -1.57 -15.65 -7.82
CA SER A 10 -2.15 -16.78 -7.07
C SER A 10 -1.14 -17.53 -6.19
N ALA A 11 0.17 -17.28 -6.38
CA ALA A 11 1.22 -17.86 -5.53
C ALA A 11 1.42 -17.07 -4.21
N PHE A 12 0.80 -15.90 -4.07
CA PHE A 12 1.05 -15.00 -2.95
C PHE A 12 0.37 -15.45 -1.65
N THR A 13 -0.73 -16.21 -1.69
CA THR A 13 -1.42 -16.69 -0.48
C THR A 13 -0.83 -17.98 0.09
N HIS A 14 -0.13 -18.79 -0.72
CA HIS A 14 0.47 -20.05 -0.27
C HIS A 14 1.85 -19.89 0.40
N ARG A 15 2.55 -18.76 0.19
CA ARG A 15 3.85 -18.46 0.81
C ARG A 15 3.76 -17.77 2.18
N TRP A 16 2.59 -17.66 2.78
CA TRP A 16 2.47 -17.20 4.18
C TRP A 16 2.59 -18.35 5.19
N GLY A 17 2.50 -19.61 4.73
CA GLY A 17 2.67 -20.78 5.60
C GLY A 17 4.13 -21.13 5.95
N GLU A 18 5.11 -20.60 5.20
CA GLU A 18 6.53 -20.96 5.37
C GLU A 18 7.32 -20.00 6.27
N PHE A 19 6.84 -18.77 6.49
CA PHE A 19 7.48 -17.82 7.41
C PHE A 19 6.91 -17.90 8.84
N VAL A 20 6.14 -18.94 9.13
CA VAL A 20 5.88 -19.36 10.50
C VAL A 20 6.88 -20.48 10.78
N PRO A 21 7.88 -20.27 11.66
CA PRO A 21 8.84 -21.31 12.00
C PRO A 21 8.12 -22.62 12.34
N LYS A 22 8.40 -23.69 11.58
CA LYS A 22 7.89 -25.05 11.85
C LYS A 22 8.54 -25.57 13.14
N GLY A 23 8.00 -25.13 14.28
CA GLY A 23 8.53 -25.46 15.61
C GLY A 23 7.55 -25.26 16.78
N TYR A 24 6.31 -24.82 16.55
CA TYR A 24 5.31 -24.66 17.63
C TYR A 24 4.42 -25.92 17.76
N ARG A 25 5.03 -27.08 18.02
CA ARG A 25 4.30 -28.28 18.49
C ARG A 25 4.75 -28.64 19.89
N GLY A 26 4.29 -27.84 20.86
CA GLY A 26 4.49 -28.10 22.27
C GLY A 26 4.10 -26.88 23.10
N ARG A 27 2.85 -26.88 23.61
CA ARG A 27 2.25 -25.89 24.53
C ARG A 27 2.80 -24.47 24.38
N GLU A 28 2.07 -23.61 23.66
CA GLU A 28 2.35 -22.17 23.58
C GLU A 28 2.46 -21.57 24.98
N LYS A 29 3.70 -21.49 25.51
CA LYS A 29 3.99 -20.65 26.65
C LYS A 29 3.87 -19.23 26.13
N THR A 30 2.70 -18.63 26.39
CA THR A 30 2.55 -17.19 26.27
C THR A 30 3.47 -16.57 27.33
N GLU A 31 4.64 -16.10 26.90
CA GLU A 31 5.53 -15.35 27.78
C GLU A 31 4.91 -13.98 28.06
N ARG A 32 4.95 -13.55 29.33
CA ARG A 32 4.45 -12.24 29.73
C ARG A 32 5.49 -11.18 29.39
N LEU A 33 5.12 -10.27 28.48
CA LEU A 33 5.94 -9.10 28.17
C LEU A 33 5.58 -7.97 29.13
N HIS A 34 6.51 -7.65 30.03
CA HIS A 34 6.44 -6.45 30.86
C HIS A 34 7.28 -5.36 30.19
N MET A 35 6.62 -4.27 29.77
CA MET A 35 7.29 -3.11 29.16
C MET A 35 6.78 -1.82 29.79
N LEU A 36 7.68 -0.84 29.89
CA LEU A 36 7.32 0.53 30.25
C LEU A 36 7.05 1.30 28.95
N ILE A 37 5.93 2.00 28.90
CA ILE A 37 5.44 2.78 27.75
C ILE A 37 5.11 4.17 28.30
N SER A 38 5.36 5.22 27.51
CA SER A 38 5.01 6.57 27.95
C SER A 38 3.48 6.74 28.05
N PRO A 39 2.97 7.67 28.87
CA PRO A 39 1.53 7.94 28.94
C PRO A 39 0.92 8.32 27.57
N GLU A 40 1.66 9.07 26.76
CA GLU A 40 1.24 9.54 25.44
C GLU A 40 1.15 8.37 24.44
N GLU A 41 2.13 7.47 24.45
CA GLU A 41 2.11 6.26 23.63
C GLU A 41 0.95 5.33 24.04
N LEU A 42 0.68 5.23 25.34
CA LEU A 42 -0.44 4.43 25.85
C LEU A 42 -1.79 4.97 25.39
N GLU A 43 -1.96 6.30 25.45
CA GLU A 43 -3.17 6.98 24.95
C GLU A 43 -3.35 6.76 23.44
N ALA A 44 -2.27 6.84 22.65
CA ALA A 44 -2.32 6.56 21.22
C ALA A 44 -2.73 5.11 20.91
N ILE A 45 -2.25 4.14 21.69
CA ILE A 45 -2.63 2.73 21.56
C ILE A 45 -4.11 2.54 21.90
N ASP A 46 -4.60 3.19 22.95
CA ASP A 46 -6.01 3.13 23.35
C ASP A 46 -6.92 3.76 22.29
N GLN A 47 -6.54 4.92 21.76
CA GLN A 47 -7.28 5.58 20.70
C GLN A 47 -7.34 4.69 19.45
N TRP A 48 -6.21 4.10 19.05
CA TRP A 48 -6.17 3.14 17.95
C TRP A 48 -7.02 1.90 18.23
N GLN A 49 -6.96 1.37 19.46
CA GLN A 49 -7.78 0.22 19.90
C GLN A 49 -9.27 0.53 19.74
N HIS A 50 -9.73 1.70 20.18
CA HIS A 50 -11.11 2.14 20.08
C HIS A 50 -11.55 2.32 18.62
N SER A 51 -10.75 3.02 17.81
CA SER A 51 -11.04 3.22 16.38
C SER A 51 -11.13 1.92 15.60
N ASN A 52 -10.34 0.90 15.97
CA ASN A 52 -10.29 -0.39 15.28
C ASN A 52 -11.13 -1.48 15.96
N ARG A 53 -11.94 -1.12 16.98
CA ARG A 53 -12.83 -2.04 17.74
C ARG A 53 -12.10 -3.27 18.28
N VAL A 54 -10.89 -3.09 18.79
CA VAL A 54 -10.08 -4.18 19.34
C VAL A 54 -10.39 -4.37 20.82
N GLY A 55 -10.69 -5.60 21.22
CA GLY A 55 -11.26 -5.87 22.56
C GLY A 55 -10.31 -5.65 23.73
N THR A 56 -9.00 -5.75 23.55
CA THR A 56 -8.03 -5.55 24.63
C THR A 56 -6.80 -4.78 24.14
N ARG A 57 -6.17 -4.02 25.04
CA ARG A 57 -4.93 -3.29 24.76
C ARG A 57 -3.81 -4.21 24.31
N SER A 58 -3.65 -5.37 24.95
CA SER A 58 -2.65 -6.36 24.56
C SER A 58 -2.87 -6.89 23.14
N ASP A 59 -4.12 -7.07 22.70
CA ASP A 59 -4.41 -7.44 21.32
C ASP A 59 -4.11 -6.30 20.35
N ALA A 60 -4.39 -5.05 20.75
CA ALA A 60 -4.05 -3.88 19.96
C ALA A 60 -2.54 -3.77 19.73
N VAL A 61 -1.74 -3.91 20.79
CA VAL A 61 -0.27 -3.93 20.70
C VAL A 61 0.22 -5.03 19.76
N ARG A 62 -0.31 -6.26 19.87
CA ARG A 62 0.07 -7.37 18.96
C ARG A 62 -0.23 -7.06 17.50
N ARG A 63 -1.39 -6.46 17.21
CA ARG A 63 -1.76 -6.07 15.85
C ARG A 63 -0.85 -4.97 15.32
N LEU A 64 -0.58 -3.94 16.12
CA LEU A 64 0.34 -2.86 15.79
C LEU A 64 1.76 -3.39 15.50
N VAL A 65 2.26 -4.32 16.31
CA VAL A 65 3.55 -4.99 16.06
C VAL A 65 3.54 -5.73 14.73
N ARG A 66 2.49 -6.50 14.42
CA ARG A 66 2.38 -7.19 13.12
C ARG A 66 2.35 -6.21 11.95
N ILE A 67 1.59 -5.12 12.06
CA ILE A 67 1.54 -4.05 11.05
C ILE A 67 2.93 -3.45 10.86
N GLY A 68 3.63 -3.12 11.95
CA GLY A 68 4.99 -2.60 11.90
C GLY A 68 5.99 -3.56 11.24
N LEU A 69 5.89 -4.86 11.52
CA LEU A 69 6.73 -5.89 10.89
C LEU A 69 6.47 -6.00 9.39
N ILE A 70 5.20 -6.04 8.96
CA ILE A 70 4.82 -6.08 7.55
C ILE A 70 5.32 -4.82 6.84
N PHE A 71 5.09 -3.65 7.44
CA PHE A 71 5.57 -2.38 6.91
C PHE A 71 7.09 -2.40 6.74
N ASN A 72 7.83 -2.85 7.75
CA ASN A 72 9.29 -2.91 7.68
C ASN A 72 9.81 -3.85 6.58
N ILE A 73 9.17 -5.01 6.39
CA ILE A 73 9.52 -5.96 5.30
C ILE A 73 9.34 -5.31 3.92
N HIS A 74 8.31 -4.50 3.74
CA HIS A 74 7.99 -3.87 2.45
C HIS A 74 8.61 -2.48 2.26
N ALA A 75 9.11 -1.85 3.32
CA ALA A 75 9.60 -0.48 3.30
C ALA A 75 10.77 -0.28 2.33
N ASP A 76 11.69 -1.25 2.23
CA ASP A 76 12.85 -1.12 1.34
C ASP A 76 12.49 -1.28 -0.14
N GLU A 77 11.60 -2.23 -0.45
CA GLU A 77 11.06 -2.38 -1.81
C GLU A 77 10.30 -1.13 -2.23
N PHE A 78 9.46 -0.61 -1.33
CA PHE A 78 8.74 0.64 -1.54
C PHE A 78 9.69 1.80 -1.79
N ARG A 79 10.71 2.00 -0.93
CA ARG A 79 11.74 3.03 -1.10
C ARG A 79 12.49 2.90 -2.43
N ARG A 80 12.84 1.68 -2.84
CA ARG A 80 13.50 1.43 -4.13
C ARG A 80 12.63 1.89 -5.28
N VAL A 81 11.40 1.39 -5.33
CA VAL A 81 10.40 1.76 -6.34
C VAL A 81 10.19 3.27 -6.40
N THR A 82 10.02 3.93 -5.25
CA THR A 82 9.82 5.39 -5.20
C THR A 82 11.06 6.14 -5.68
N ARG A 83 12.27 5.69 -5.35
CA ARG A 83 13.51 6.31 -5.82
C ARG A 83 13.67 6.17 -7.33
N ASP A 84 13.45 4.98 -7.86
CA ASP A 84 13.57 4.74 -9.30
C ASP A 84 12.54 5.60 -10.06
N LEU A 85 11.40 5.88 -9.43
CA LEU A 85 10.32 6.68 -10.02
C LEU A 85 10.70 8.15 -10.06
N ILE A 86 11.25 8.65 -8.96
CA ILE A 86 11.78 10.00 -8.89
C ILE A 86 12.89 10.20 -9.93
N ASN A 87 13.79 9.23 -10.08
CA ASN A 87 14.88 9.30 -11.06
C ASN A 87 14.33 9.32 -12.49
N LEU A 88 13.39 8.44 -12.83
CA LEU A 88 12.75 8.42 -14.15
C LEU A 88 12.03 9.75 -14.44
N MET A 89 11.26 10.25 -13.47
CA MET A 89 10.60 11.55 -13.59
C MET A 89 11.61 12.68 -13.75
N HIS A 90 12.72 12.65 -13.02
CA HIS A 90 13.77 13.64 -13.10
C HIS A 90 14.45 13.64 -14.48
N GLU A 91 14.82 12.48 -15.01
CA GLU A 91 15.40 12.33 -16.35
C GLU A 91 14.46 12.83 -17.44
N GLN A 92 13.17 12.49 -17.34
CA GLN A 92 12.17 12.95 -18.31
C GLN A 92 11.91 14.46 -18.22
N MET A 93 11.89 15.03 -17.01
CA MET A 93 11.70 16.47 -16.79
C MET A 93 12.91 17.30 -17.24
N LEU A 94 14.15 16.79 -17.04
CA LEU A 94 15.37 17.43 -17.54
C LEU A 94 15.46 17.40 -19.07
N GLY A 95 14.84 16.40 -19.72
CA GLY A 95 14.72 16.31 -21.17
C GLY A 95 13.88 17.39 -21.83
N LYS A 96 13.31 18.35 -21.06
CA LYS A 96 12.43 19.44 -21.52
C LYS A 96 11.17 18.95 -22.28
N GLN A 97 10.81 17.69 -22.15
CA GLN A 97 9.55 17.21 -22.69
C GLN A 97 8.42 17.82 -21.86
N SER A 98 7.44 18.40 -22.54
CA SER A 98 6.22 18.91 -21.89
C SER A 98 5.57 17.77 -21.11
N ILE A 99 5.04 18.05 -19.91
CA ILE A 99 4.36 17.08 -19.02
C ILE A 99 3.27 16.28 -19.78
N SER A 100 2.69 16.89 -20.83
CA SER A 100 1.70 16.26 -21.71
C SER A 100 2.22 15.07 -22.54
N GLU A 101 3.52 14.92 -22.71
CA GLU A 101 4.15 13.88 -23.54
C GLU A 101 4.79 12.75 -22.72
N LEU A 102 4.74 12.86 -21.39
CA LEU A 102 5.32 11.90 -20.47
C LEU A 102 4.71 10.52 -20.68
N ARG A 103 5.53 9.58 -21.18
CA ARG A 103 5.18 8.17 -21.29
C ARG A 103 5.63 7.46 -20.03
N VAL A 104 4.66 7.11 -19.20
CA VAL A 104 4.89 6.37 -17.97
C VAL A 104 4.62 4.89 -18.25
N PRO A 105 5.56 3.97 -17.96
CA PRO A 105 5.26 2.55 -18.11
C PRO A 105 4.10 2.16 -17.19
N ILE A 106 3.18 1.31 -17.67
CA ILE A 106 1.90 1.06 -16.99
C ILE A 106 2.05 0.52 -15.56
N GLY A 107 3.12 -0.24 -15.29
CA GLY A 107 3.43 -0.74 -13.95
C GLY A 107 3.72 0.39 -12.94
N TRP A 108 4.25 1.50 -13.42
CA TRP A 108 4.59 2.66 -12.61
C TRP A 108 3.39 3.57 -12.40
N ALA A 109 2.51 3.69 -13.40
CA ALA A 109 1.23 4.38 -13.25
C ALA A 109 0.40 3.75 -12.12
N MET A 110 0.37 2.41 -12.04
CA MET A 110 -0.27 1.70 -10.92
C MET A 110 0.34 2.07 -9.57
N GLN A 111 1.67 2.16 -9.47
CA GLN A 111 2.34 2.48 -8.21
C GLN A 111 2.10 3.93 -7.79
N LEU A 112 2.14 4.88 -8.74
CA LEU A 112 1.80 6.28 -8.51
C LEU A 112 0.36 6.44 -8.02
N ILE A 113 -0.59 5.72 -8.63
CA ILE A 113 -2.00 5.72 -8.21
C ILE A 113 -2.13 5.17 -6.80
N THR A 114 -1.52 4.02 -6.50
CA THR A 114 -1.55 3.43 -5.16
C THR A 114 -0.94 4.35 -4.10
N VAL A 115 0.18 5.01 -4.39
CA VAL A 115 0.82 5.98 -3.48
C VAL A 115 -0.07 7.21 -3.30
N GLY A 116 -0.61 7.75 -4.40
CA GLY A 116 -1.53 8.90 -4.36
C GLY A 116 -2.77 8.61 -3.52
N GLN A 117 -3.31 7.41 -3.62
CA GLN A 117 -4.47 6.98 -2.84
C GLN A 117 -4.14 6.74 -1.37
N LEU A 118 -2.96 6.19 -1.06
CA LEU A 118 -2.51 6.07 0.33
C LEU A 118 -2.37 7.46 0.97
N MET A 119 -1.78 8.42 0.24
CA MET A 119 -1.67 9.81 0.68
C MET A 119 -3.04 10.50 0.80
N HIS A 120 -3.97 10.21 -0.11
CA HIS A 120 -5.34 10.73 -0.06
C HIS A 120 -6.10 10.17 1.15
N ALA A 121 -6.01 8.87 1.39
CA ALA A 121 -6.60 8.20 2.54
C ALA A 121 -6.05 8.76 3.85
N GLU A 122 -4.72 8.97 3.95
CA GLU A 122 -4.10 9.62 5.11
C GLU A 122 -4.60 11.05 5.32
N ARG A 123 -4.71 11.84 4.23
CA ARG A 123 -5.22 13.21 4.31
C ARG A 123 -6.69 13.23 4.76
N LYS A 124 -7.54 12.37 4.21
CA LYS A 124 -8.95 12.27 4.64
C LYS A 124 -9.09 11.77 6.06
N LEU A 125 -8.28 10.80 6.47
CA LEU A 125 -8.18 10.36 7.86
C LEU A 125 -7.93 11.52 8.81
N ARG A 126 -6.99 12.40 8.48
CA ARG A 126 -6.69 13.61 9.26
C ARG A 126 -7.86 14.61 9.29
N GLN A 127 -8.68 14.67 8.23
CA GLN A 127 -9.81 15.61 8.13
C GLN A 127 -11.08 15.10 8.82
N THR A 128 -11.44 13.83 8.61
CA THR A 128 -12.71 13.26 9.09
C THR A 128 -12.57 12.59 10.45
N GLY A 129 -11.35 12.17 10.83
CA GLY A 129 -11.12 11.34 12.02
C GLY A 129 -11.74 9.94 11.94
N ASN A 130 -12.32 9.57 10.78
CA ASN A 130 -13.02 8.30 10.59
C ASN A 130 -12.30 7.46 9.52
N LEU A 131 -11.63 6.40 9.98
CA LEU A 131 -10.85 5.46 9.17
C LEU A 131 -11.69 4.65 8.19
N GLU A 132 -12.91 4.28 8.59
CA GLU A 132 -13.79 3.43 7.78
C GLU A 132 -14.23 4.17 6.52
N THR A 133 -14.67 5.42 6.66
CA THR A 133 -15.05 6.28 5.53
C THR A 133 -13.87 6.58 4.60
N ALA A 134 -12.68 6.87 5.15
CA ALA A 134 -11.50 7.16 4.35
C ALA A 134 -11.01 5.95 3.54
N LEU A 135 -11.12 4.74 4.10
CA LEU A 135 -10.80 3.49 3.42
C LEU A 135 -11.81 3.17 2.30
N GLU A 136 -13.10 3.29 2.57
CA GLU A 136 -14.14 3.03 1.56
C GLU A 136 -14.01 3.94 0.34
N GLU A 137 -13.68 5.22 0.54
CA GLU A 137 -13.48 6.17 -0.55
C GLU A 137 -12.20 5.87 -1.34
N ALA A 138 -11.09 5.55 -0.65
CA ALA A 138 -9.86 5.14 -1.31
C ALA A 138 -10.03 3.84 -2.12
N GLU A 139 -10.83 2.89 -1.62
CA GLU A 139 -11.15 1.64 -2.33
C GLU A 139 -12.00 1.89 -3.58
N LYS A 140 -13.00 2.79 -3.51
CA LYS A 140 -13.78 3.20 -4.70
C LYS A 140 -12.88 3.80 -5.78
N GLU A 141 -11.91 4.64 -5.40
CA GLU A 141 -10.95 5.19 -6.35
C GLU A 141 -10.02 4.12 -6.94
N LEU A 142 -9.61 3.12 -6.14
CA LEU A 142 -8.80 1.98 -6.60
C LEU A 142 -9.51 1.17 -7.67
N VAL A 143 -10.80 0.87 -7.45
CA VAL A 143 -11.62 0.13 -8.41
C VAL A 143 -11.72 0.92 -9.72
N LYS A 144 -12.04 2.22 -9.66
CA LYS A 144 -12.13 3.08 -10.83
C LYS A 144 -10.81 3.14 -11.61
N ALA A 145 -9.69 3.35 -10.92
CA ALA A 145 -8.37 3.39 -11.55
C ALA A 145 -7.99 2.06 -12.21
N ARG A 146 -8.35 0.93 -11.58
CA ARG A 146 -8.11 -0.41 -12.12
C ARG A 146 -8.93 -0.67 -13.38
N GLU A 147 -10.18 -0.22 -13.42
CA GLU A 147 -11.04 -0.31 -14.60
C GLU A 147 -10.47 0.48 -15.79
N LEU A 148 -10.04 1.72 -15.57
CA LEU A 148 -9.39 2.55 -16.61
C LEU A 148 -8.15 1.87 -17.19
N ILE A 149 -7.37 1.21 -16.34
CA ILE A 149 -6.15 0.50 -16.74
C ILE A 149 -6.48 -0.80 -17.48
N PHE A 150 -7.54 -1.49 -17.07
CA PHE A 150 -8.02 -2.68 -17.75
C PHE A 150 -8.52 -2.35 -19.18
N GLU A 151 -9.30 -1.28 -19.33
CA GLU A 151 -9.77 -0.81 -20.64
C GLU A 151 -8.61 -0.32 -21.54
N SER A 152 -7.60 0.33 -20.94
CA SER A 152 -6.37 0.70 -21.64
C SER A 152 -5.59 -0.52 -22.15
N ARG A 153 -5.62 -1.64 -21.42
CA ARG A 153 -5.02 -2.92 -21.84
C ARG A 153 -5.81 -3.58 -22.98
N LYS A 154 -7.14 -3.62 -22.85
CA LYS A 154 -8.03 -4.28 -23.81
C LYS A 154 -7.98 -3.64 -25.20
N SER A 155 -7.75 -2.33 -25.26
CA SER A 155 -7.60 -1.58 -26.51
C SER A 155 -6.24 -1.76 -27.21
N GLY A 156 -5.30 -2.55 -26.65
CA GLY A 156 -3.96 -2.74 -27.21
C GLY A 156 -3.16 -1.43 -27.26
N SER A 157 -3.52 -0.47 -26.41
CA SER A 157 -3.07 0.90 -26.55
C SER A 157 -1.60 1.09 -26.18
N LYS A 158 -0.97 2.05 -26.87
CA LYS A 158 0.39 2.54 -26.63
C LYS A 158 0.49 3.11 -25.19
N PRO A 159 1.71 3.28 -24.62
CA PRO A 159 1.92 3.88 -23.29
C PRO A 159 0.98 5.07 -23.03
N VAL A 160 0.27 5.01 -21.88
CA VAL A 160 -0.73 5.99 -21.46
C VAL A 160 -0.04 7.32 -21.21
N ARG A 161 -0.59 8.42 -21.74
CA ARG A 161 -0.05 9.76 -21.47
C ARG A 161 -0.44 10.17 -20.06
N ALA A 162 0.47 10.78 -19.31
CA ALA A 162 0.22 11.21 -17.93
C ALA A 162 -1.01 12.14 -17.81
N ARG A 163 -1.25 13.01 -18.81
CA ARG A 163 -2.42 13.90 -18.87
C ARG A 163 -3.75 13.17 -18.68
N ASP A 164 -3.92 12.04 -19.37
CA ASP A 164 -5.19 11.32 -19.42
C ASP A 164 -5.47 10.62 -18.07
N VAL A 165 -4.42 10.34 -17.30
CA VAL A 165 -4.55 9.80 -15.95
C VAL A 165 -4.94 10.92 -14.97
N THR A 166 -4.24 12.06 -15.02
CA THR A 166 -4.38 13.12 -14.01
C THR A 166 -5.66 13.97 -14.12
N SER A 167 -6.26 14.12 -15.31
CA SER A 167 -7.44 14.98 -15.48
C SER A 167 -8.71 14.42 -14.82
N GLU A 168 -8.69 13.17 -14.37
CA GLU A 168 -9.83 12.55 -13.67
C GLU A 168 -9.74 12.57 -12.14
N PHE A 169 -8.61 12.99 -11.56
CA PHE A 169 -8.37 12.95 -10.10
C PHE A 169 -8.25 14.34 -9.45
N VAL A 170 -8.41 15.42 -10.22
CA VAL A 170 -8.54 16.81 -9.72
C VAL A 170 -10.01 17.17 -9.71
#